data_AF-A0A6L9LFP3-F1
#
_entry.id   AF-A0A6L9LFP3-F1
#
_cell.length_a   1.000
_cell.length_b   1.000
_cell.length_c   1.000
_cell.angle_alpha   90.00
_cell.angle_beta   90.00
_cell.angle_gamma   90.00
#
_symmetry.space_group_name_H-M   'P 1'
#
loop_
_entity.id
_entity.type
_entity.pdbx_description
1 polymer ?
#
loop_
_entity_poly.entity_id
_entity_poly.type
_entity_poly.pdbx_seq_one_letter_code
_entity_poly.pdbx_strand_id
1 'polypeptide(L)'
;MDLNLPGMDDGDLPTLDTIIKGFEIIANSSLDNLSYTEVKQLFEKALLILPKLVAPNATIGAPLYRVTDGLFAGFDKNKISSFSHPPPEYCKRGRANLAGFPVFYAALSGDTALREIRNAENESLKNGNIIYISEWKIKKEVKVSYAQFLYDESVSLGDKIIDINTSNREKLAHISSIYSDEKQRAFKLLMEKIGNLYILDKAYFASSFLSHYLLYEDRDNSPIKIDVLIYPSVQASFKGINYAFHPDFVRENIELKAVRKVSFNSFHDGASYLNFLELGLPNKKGQIKWYTINLDMKSIKKTNKNILLFDNIPPKKELIGDIEFYSDLNKIQYNFGNLITLGWNKLKDHSNDFLGELVKIEGVINHKKIYKKTISVDISNENIFANINDIKYNLKAIAFEVIYKLRLEGS
;
A
#
# COMPACT_ATOMS: atom_id res chain seq x y z
N MET A 1 -8.73 -19.81 13.60
CA MET A 1 -9.33 -19.10 12.46
C MET A 1 -10.81 -19.38 12.57
N ASP A 2 -11.60 -18.38 12.97
CA ASP A 2 -13.04 -18.58 13.12
C ASP A 2 -13.70 -18.29 11.78
N LEU A 3 -13.93 -19.36 11.02
CA LEU A 3 -15.06 -19.42 10.09
C LEU A 3 -16.34 -19.60 10.91
N ASN A 4 -16.56 -18.73 11.89
CA ASN A 4 -17.83 -18.66 12.59
C ASN A 4 -18.81 -18.02 11.61
N LEU A 5 -19.47 -18.86 10.81
CA LEU A 5 -20.93 -18.76 10.69
C LEU A 5 -21.47 -19.54 11.90
N PRO A 6 -21.39 -18.99 13.13
CA PRO A 6 -21.62 -19.79 14.31
C PRO A 6 -23.07 -20.29 14.28
N GLY A 7 -23.22 -21.62 14.23
CA GLY A 7 -24.53 -22.27 14.23
C GLY A 7 -25.18 -22.49 12.86
N MET A 8 -24.49 -22.30 11.74
CA MET A 8 -24.98 -22.73 10.43
C MET A 8 -24.58 -24.17 10.11
N ASP A 9 -25.55 -25.00 9.72
CA ASP A 9 -25.32 -26.34 9.19
C ASP A 9 -25.22 -26.36 7.64
N ASP A 10 -24.99 -27.53 7.04
CA ASP A 10 -24.91 -27.68 5.58
C ASP A 10 -26.21 -27.26 4.87
N GLY A 11 -27.36 -27.39 5.57
CA GLY A 11 -28.68 -27.00 5.09
C GLY A 11 -28.90 -25.49 5.06
N ASP A 12 -28.27 -24.75 5.96
CA ASP A 12 -28.38 -23.28 6.04
C ASP A 12 -27.63 -22.54 4.92
N LEU A 13 -26.64 -23.19 4.30
CA LEU A 13 -25.86 -22.59 3.21
C LEU A 13 -26.65 -22.59 1.89
N PRO A 14 -26.55 -21.53 1.05
CA PRO A 14 -27.20 -21.52 -0.25
C PRO A 14 -26.59 -22.57 -1.19
N THR A 15 -27.42 -23.13 -2.07
CA THR A 15 -26.96 -24.03 -3.13
C THR A 15 -26.25 -23.26 -4.24
N LEU A 16 -25.55 -23.97 -5.13
CA LEU A 16 -24.91 -23.38 -6.30
C LEU A 16 -25.94 -22.64 -7.19
N ASP A 17 -27.09 -23.25 -7.42
CA ASP A 17 -28.20 -22.67 -8.20
C ASP A 17 -28.77 -21.40 -7.53
N THR A 18 -28.90 -21.42 -6.20
CA THR A 18 -29.34 -20.25 -5.42
C THR A 18 -28.41 -19.06 -5.64
N ILE A 19 -27.08 -19.29 -5.57
CA ILE A 19 -26.08 -18.24 -5.77
C ILE A 19 -26.12 -17.70 -7.20
N ILE A 20 -26.17 -18.58 -8.21
CA ILE A 20 -26.23 -18.18 -9.62
C ILE A 20 -27.45 -17.28 -9.86
N LYS A 21 -28.64 -17.76 -9.51
CA LYS A 21 -29.90 -17.01 -9.67
C LYS A 21 -29.91 -15.72 -8.84
N GLY A 22 -29.36 -15.76 -7.63
CA GLY A 22 -29.24 -14.58 -6.78
C GLY A 22 -28.41 -13.47 -7.42
N PHE A 23 -27.25 -13.81 -8.00
CA PHE A 23 -26.44 -12.84 -8.73
C PHE A 23 -27.07 -12.39 -10.06
N GLU A 24 -27.84 -13.24 -10.73
CA GLU A 24 -28.64 -12.82 -11.90
C GLU A 24 -29.70 -11.78 -11.51
N ILE A 25 -30.40 -11.99 -10.39
CA ILE A 25 -31.37 -11.02 -9.85
C ILE A 25 -30.66 -9.69 -9.54
N ILE A 26 -29.53 -9.73 -8.83
CA ILE A 26 -28.77 -8.52 -8.48
C ILE A 26 -28.27 -7.80 -9.73
N ALA A 27 -27.73 -8.52 -10.72
CA ALA A 27 -27.21 -7.94 -11.95
C ALA A 27 -28.29 -7.31 -12.83
N ASN A 28 -29.51 -7.86 -12.82
CA ASN A 28 -30.65 -7.34 -13.55
C ASN A 28 -31.40 -6.23 -12.78
N SER A 29 -30.99 -5.92 -11.54
CA SER A 29 -31.61 -4.88 -10.73
C SER A 29 -30.93 -3.53 -10.94
N SER A 30 -31.73 -2.47 -11.04
CA SER A 30 -31.25 -1.08 -11.08
C SER A 30 -30.88 -0.59 -9.66
N LEU A 31 -29.72 -1.02 -9.16
CA LEU A 31 -29.27 -0.70 -7.80
C LEU A 31 -29.11 0.81 -7.54
N ASP A 32 -29.00 1.61 -8.60
CA ASP A 32 -28.86 3.06 -8.56
C ASP A 32 -30.10 3.81 -8.07
N ASN A 33 -31.26 3.18 -8.21
CA ASN A 33 -32.55 3.74 -7.79
C ASN A 33 -33.01 3.21 -6.42
N LEU A 34 -32.22 2.33 -5.80
CA LEU A 34 -32.56 1.72 -4.52
C LEU A 34 -31.89 2.45 -3.36
N SER A 35 -32.62 2.60 -2.26
CA SER A 35 -32.06 2.98 -0.97
C SER A 35 -31.14 1.89 -0.42
N TYR A 36 -30.32 2.24 0.56
CA TYR A 36 -29.44 1.27 1.24
C TYR A 36 -30.22 0.05 1.77
N THR A 37 -31.36 0.29 2.42
CA THR A 37 -32.21 -0.78 2.98
C THR A 37 -32.78 -1.69 1.90
N GLU A 38 -33.18 -1.14 0.75
CA GLU A 38 -33.69 -1.94 -0.38
C GLU A 38 -32.58 -2.77 -1.02
N VAL A 39 -31.37 -2.22 -1.19
CA VAL A 39 -30.20 -2.99 -1.66
C VAL A 39 -29.88 -4.12 -0.67
N LYS A 40 -29.91 -3.84 0.63
CA LYS A 40 -29.69 -4.86 1.66
C LYS A 40 -30.71 -6.00 1.56
N GLN A 41 -32.00 -5.67 1.52
CA GLN A 41 -33.08 -6.65 1.39
C GLN A 41 -32.98 -7.47 0.11
N LEU A 42 -32.58 -6.83 -1.00
CA LEU A 42 -32.35 -7.51 -2.27
C LEU A 42 -31.25 -8.56 -2.12
N PHE A 43 -30.10 -8.20 -1.53
CA PHE A 43 -28.99 -9.13 -1.32
C PHE A 43 -29.36 -10.26 -0.35
N GLU A 44 -29.99 -9.95 0.78
CA GLU A 44 -30.42 -10.95 1.77
C GLU A 44 -31.41 -11.95 1.17
N LYS A 45 -32.38 -11.46 0.39
CA LYS A 45 -33.35 -12.33 -0.30
C LYS A 45 -32.71 -13.14 -1.43
N ALA A 46 -31.81 -12.53 -2.20
CA ALA A 46 -31.22 -13.16 -3.38
C ALA A 46 -30.15 -14.20 -3.04
N LEU A 47 -29.32 -13.93 -2.03
CA LEU A 47 -28.18 -14.79 -1.67
C LEU A 47 -28.44 -15.63 -0.42
N LEU A 48 -29.52 -15.37 0.32
CA LEU A 48 -29.86 -15.94 1.65
C LEU A 48 -28.87 -15.60 2.76
N ILE A 49 -27.60 -15.39 2.42
CA ILE A 49 -26.53 -15.00 3.32
C ILE A 49 -25.72 -13.85 2.71
N LEU A 50 -25.27 -12.94 3.56
CA LEU A 50 -24.22 -11.97 3.25
C LEU A 50 -22.90 -12.58 3.73
N PRO A 51 -22.10 -13.18 2.83
CA PRO A 51 -20.94 -13.93 3.27
C PRO A 51 -19.87 -13.00 3.81
N LYS A 52 -19.24 -13.48 4.88
CA LYS A 52 -18.22 -12.78 5.63
C LYS A 52 -17.08 -13.73 5.90
N LEU A 53 -16.04 -13.67 5.08
CA LEU A 53 -14.79 -14.38 5.35
C LEU A 53 -13.81 -13.45 6.06
N VAL A 54 -13.70 -13.60 7.37
CA VAL A 54 -12.77 -12.81 8.18
C VAL A 54 -11.57 -13.65 8.58
N ALA A 55 -10.38 -13.10 8.35
CA ALA A 55 -9.14 -13.60 8.92
C ALA A 55 -8.80 -12.77 10.16
N PRO A 56 -9.03 -13.29 11.38
CA PRO A 56 -8.68 -12.57 12.60
C PRO A 56 -7.17 -12.63 12.87
N ASN A 57 -6.71 -11.70 13.72
CA ASN A 57 -5.38 -11.75 14.34
C ASN A 57 -4.18 -11.73 13.38
N ALA A 58 -4.34 -11.18 12.19
CA ALA A 58 -3.26 -11.05 11.22
C ALA A 58 -2.30 -9.90 11.57
N THR A 59 -1.14 -9.89 10.92
CA THR A 59 -0.19 -8.78 11.01
C THR A 59 0.06 -8.22 9.61
N ILE A 60 -0.15 -6.92 9.43
CA ILE A 60 0.20 -6.22 8.20
C ILE A 60 1.43 -5.36 8.49
N GLY A 61 2.61 -5.89 8.14
CA GLY A 61 3.89 -5.23 8.39
C GLY A 61 4.33 -4.24 7.31
N ALA A 62 3.61 -4.19 6.19
CA ALA A 62 3.95 -3.34 5.05
C ALA A 62 3.59 -1.87 5.31
N PRO A 63 4.34 -0.91 4.74
CA PRO A 63 3.92 0.48 4.72
C PRO A 63 2.60 0.63 3.93
N LEU A 64 1.80 1.60 4.35
CA LEU A 64 0.52 1.93 3.74
C LEU A 64 0.62 3.33 3.13
N TYR A 65 0.25 3.46 1.86
CA TYR A 65 0.34 4.73 1.15
C TYR A 65 -1.04 5.25 0.77
N ARG A 66 -1.26 6.54 0.96
CA ARG A 66 -2.47 7.23 0.52
C ARG A 66 -2.12 8.52 -0.19
N VAL A 67 -2.79 8.79 -1.31
CA VAL A 67 -2.69 10.06 -2.03
C VAL A 67 -3.89 10.95 -1.71
N THR A 68 -3.65 12.25 -1.58
CA THR A 68 -4.68 13.28 -1.38
C THR A 68 -4.33 14.49 -2.25
N ASP A 69 -5.30 15.03 -2.96
CA ASP A 69 -5.14 16.21 -3.83
C ASP A 69 -5.23 17.54 -3.05
N GLY A 70 -5.75 17.49 -1.82
CA GLY A 70 -5.90 18.66 -0.95
C GLY A 70 -6.99 19.63 -1.41
N LEU A 71 -7.90 19.21 -2.28
CA LEU A 71 -8.91 20.08 -2.90
C LEU A 71 -10.24 20.14 -2.14
N PHE A 72 -10.45 19.29 -1.13
CA PHE A 72 -11.70 19.28 -0.37
C PHE A 72 -11.73 20.36 0.72
N ALA A 73 -12.92 20.87 1.02
CA ALA A 73 -13.10 21.90 2.03
C ALA A 73 -12.71 21.40 3.43
N GLY A 74 -11.97 22.21 4.18
CA GLY A 74 -11.45 21.83 5.50
C GLY A 74 -10.13 21.05 5.47
N PHE A 75 -9.56 20.75 4.29
CA PHE A 75 -8.21 20.21 4.20
C PHE A 75 -7.19 21.19 4.78
N ASP A 76 -6.47 20.74 5.81
CA ASP A 76 -5.36 21.48 6.41
C ASP A 76 -4.08 20.65 6.30
N LYS A 77 -3.18 21.07 5.41
CA LYS A 77 -1.89 20.37 5.17
C LYS A 77 -1.02 20.27 6.43
N ASN A 78 -1.31 21.02 7.49
CA ASN A 78 -0.55 20.99 8.73
C ASN A 78 -1.17 20.06 9.79
N LYS A 79 -2.28 19.38 9.50
CA LYS A 79 -2.92 18.42 10.43
C LYS A 79 -2.82 17.00 9.91
N ILE A 80 -2.49 16.06 10.79
CA ILE A 80 -2.41 14.62 10.45
C ILE A 80 -3.76 14.09 9.94
N SER A 81 -4.86 14.51 10.57
CA SER A 81 -6.21 14.05 10.24
C SER A 81 -6.59 14.30 8.78
N SER A 82 -6.11 15.41 8.19
CA SER A 82 -6.35 15.77 6.78
C SER A 82 -5.82 14.76 5.78
N PHE A 83 -4.89 13.90 6.18
CA PHE A 83 -4.29 12.85 5.34
C PHE A 83 -4.89 11.47 5.60
N SER A 84 -5.80 11.33 6.56
CA SER A 84 -6.38 10.04 6.93
C SER A 84 -7.59 9.70 6.05
N HIS A 85 -8.77 10.22 6.35
CA HIS A 85 -10.00 10.07 5.58
C HIS A 85 -10.75 11.42 5.58
N PRO A 86 -11.57 11.70 4.55
CA PRO A 86 -12.32 12.94 4.51
C PRO A 86 -13.35 12.96 5.66
N PRO A 87 -13.75 14.16 6.14
CA PRO A 87 -14.92 14.28 7.00
C PRO A 87 -16.18 13.69 6.34
N PRO A 88 -17.15 13.15 7.11
CA PRO A 88 -18.39 12.55 6.60
C PRO A 88 -19.09 13.38 5.52
N GLU A 89 -19.21 14.69 5.71
CA GLU A 89 -19.90 15.61 4.82
C GLU A 89 -19.22 15.77 3.44
N TYR A 90 -17.93 15.44 3.33
CA TYR A 90 -17.17 15.44 2.06
C TYR A 90 -16.96 14.03 1.52
N CYS A 91 -17.44 13.01 2.24
CA CYS A 91 -17.30 11.62 1.86
C CYS A 91 -18.32 11.28 0.77
N LYS A 92 -17.83 11.14 -0.47
CA LYS A 92 -18.60 10.61 -1.60
C LYS A 92 -18.59 9.08 -1.58
N ARG A 93 -19.55 8.45 -2.26
CA ARG A 93 -19.53 7.00 -2.49
C ARG A 93 -18.24 6.60 -3.21
N GLY A 94 -17.57 5.58 -2.70
CA GLY A 94 -16.42 4.93 -3.31
C GLY A 94 -16.62 3.42 -3.33
N ARG A 95 -15.68 2.69 -3.93
CA ARG A 95 -15.74 1.21 -4.05
C ARG A 95 -15.94 0.49 -2.72
N ALA A 96 -15.47 1.10 -1.63
CA ALA A 96 -15.51 0.51 -0.30
C ALA A 96 -16.20 1.39 0.76
N ASN A 97 -17.03 2.34 0.33
CA ASN A 97 -17.73 3.22 1.26
C ASN A 97 -18.99 3.85 0.66
N LEU A 98 -20.01 4.05 1.50
CA LEU A 98 -21.16 4.88 1.16
C LEU A 98 -20.85 6.36 1.42
N ALA A 99 -21.62 7.25 0.77
CA ALA A 99 -21.56 8.67 1.06
C ALA A 99 -21.88 8.93 2.55
N GLY A 100 -21.14 9.81 3.20
CA GLY A 100 -21.26 10.06 4.64
C GLY A 100 -20.50 9.07 5.56
N PHE A 101 -19.97 7.97 5.03
CA PHE A 101 -19.30 6.94 5.82
C PHE A 101 -17.84 6.78 5.41
N PRO A 102 -16.92 7.58 5.96
CA PRO A 102 -15.54 7.64 5.46
C PRO A 102 -14.76 6.35 5.72
N VAL A 103 -13.80 6.05 4.85
CA VAL A 103 -12.80 4.99 5.10
C VAL A 103 -11.41 5.52 4.81
N PHE A 104 -10.42 4.97 5.50
CA PHE A 104 -9.03 5.22 5.18
C PHE A 104 -8.61 4.31 4.03
N TYR A 105 -8.70 4.83 2.80
CA TYR A 105 -8.13 4.22 1.61
C TYR A 105 -6.61 4.29 1.63
N ALA A 106 -5.96 3.16 1.42
CA ALA A 106 -4.51 3.06 1.24
C ALA A 106 -4.15 1.95 0.24
N ALA A 107 -2.90 1.94 -0.20
CA ALA A 107 -2.31 0.89 -1.04
C ALA A 107 -0.93 0.46 -0.51
N LEU A 108 -0.41 -0.65 -1.04
CA LEU A 108 0.92 -1.18 -0.69
C LEU A 108 2.09 -0.33 -1.21
N SER A 109 1.87 0.54 -2.19
CA SER A 109 2.91 1.40 -2.78
C SER A 109 2.39 2.80 -3.07
N GLY A 110 3.30 3.78 -3.10
CA GLY A 110 2.96 5.15 -3.46
C GLY A 110 2.44 5.28 -4.90
N ASP A 111 3.00 4.50 -5.84
CA ASP A 111 2.57 4.47 -7.24
C ASP A 111 1.16 3.90 -7.39
N THR A 112 0.82 2.79 -6.72
CA THR A 112 -0.54 2.24 -6.71
C THR A 112 -1.53 3.27 -6.15
N ALA A 113 -1.24 3.86 -4.99
CA ALA A 113 -2.10 4.88 -4.39
C ALA A 113 -2.31 6.10 -5.31
N LEU A 114 -1.28 6.46 -6.09
CA LEU A 114 -1.35 7.55 -7.06
C LEU A 114 -2.17 7.18 -8.32
N ARG A 115 -2.10 5.93 -8.77
CA ARG A 115 -2.95 5.45 -9.88
C ARG A 115 -4.41 5.39 -9.48
N GLU A 116 -4.71 5.07 -8.22
CA GLU A 116 -6.08 4.97 -7.74
C GLU A 116 -6.82 6.30 -7.69
N ILE A 117 -6.11 7.42 -7.62
CA ILE A 117 -6.78 8.73 -7.73
C ILE A 117 -7.14 9.09 -9.16
N ARG A 118 -6.78 8.28 -10.18
CA ARG A 118 -7.28 8.42 -11.55
C ARG A 118 -8.75 8.08 -11.62
N ASN A 119 -9.55 9.00 -12.13
CA ASN A 119 -10.94 8.70 -12.49
C ASN A 119 -10.94 7.65 -13.63
N ALA A 120 -12.05 6.93 -13.81
CA ALA A 120 -12.24 5.93 -14.87
C ALA A 120 -11.99 6.48 -16.30
N GLU A 121 -12.02 7.80 -16.46
CA GLU A 121 -11.77 8.53 -17.71
C GLU A 121 -10.34 9.09 -17.82
N ASN A 122 -9.41 8.70 -16.93
CA ASN A 122 -8.02 9.18 -16.86
C ASN A 122 -7.83 10.69 -16.55
N GLU A 123 -8.87 11.43 -16.14
CA GLU A 123 -8.82 12.90 -16.14
C GLU A 123 -8.36 13.61 -14.84
N SER A 124 -8.12 12.93 -13.73
CA SER A 124 -8.00 13.65 -12.44
C SER A 124 -6.65 14.29 -12.17
N LEU A 125 -5.58 13.90 -12.88
CA LEU A 125 -4.24 14.42 -12.65
C LEU A 125 -3.65 15.05 -13.89
N LYS A 126 -3.47 16.36 -13.82
CA LYS A 126 -2.79 17.17 -14.84
C LYS A 126 -1.39 17.54 -14.38
N ASN A 127 -0.47 17.67 -15.33
CA ASN A 127 0.87 18.18 -15.05
C ASN A 127 0.79 19.49 -14.24
N GLY A 128 1.59 19.58 -13.17
CA GLY A 128 1.60 20.71 -12.25
C GLY A 128 0.66 20.56 -11.06
N ASN A 129 -0.24 19.56 -11.04
CA ASN A 129 -1.11 19.33 -9.88
C ASN A 129 -0.30 19.02 -8.63
N ILE A 130 -0.60 19.72 -7.55
CA ILE A 130 0.01 19.46 -6.24
C ILE A 130 -0.75 18.32 -5.59
N ILE A 131 -0.01 17.29 -5.19
CA ILE A 131 -0.56 16.14 -4.48
C ILE A 131 0.28 15.84 -3.25
N TYR A 132 -0.35 15.13 -2.32
CA TYR A 132 0.24 14.71 -1.06
C TYR A 132 0.25 13.20 -0.98
N ILE A 133 1.43 12.60 -0.94
CA ILE A 133 1.61 11.16 -0.78
C ILE A 133 1.99 10.91 0.68
N SER A 134 1.04 10.42 1.44
CA SER A 134 1.20 10.09 2.85
C SER A 134 1.58 8.62 3.03
N GLU A 135 2.56 8.37 3.89
CA GLU A 135 3.05 7.05 4.26
C GLU A 135 2.68 6.78 5.71
N TRP A 136 2.06 5.64 5.96
CA TRP A 136 1.48 5.23 7.23
C TRP A 136 1.99 3.84 7.59
N LYS A 137 1.88 3.52 8.88
CA LYS A 137 2.25 2.21 9.40
C LYS A 137 1.29 1.79 10.50
N ILE A 138 0.92 0.52 10.53
CA ILE A 138 0.22 -0.06 11.67
C ILE A 138 1.22 -0.18 12.84
N LYS A 139 0.80 0.25 14.04
CA LYS A 139 1.63 0.18 15.25
C LYS A 139 2.12 -1.25 15.48
N LYS A 140 3.32 -1.38 16.05
CA LYS A 140 3.91 -2.70 16.34
C LYS A 140 2.94 -3.50 17.24
N GLU A 141 2.90 -4.81 17.03
CA GLU A 141 2.10 -5.77 17.83
C GLU A 141 0.57 -5.66 17.67
N VAL A 142 0.06 -4.64 16.98
CA VAL A 142 -1.35 -4.58 16.61
C VAL A 142 -1.70 -5.75 15.70
N LYS A 143 -2.79 -6.42 16.08
CA LYS A 143 -3.43 -7.46 15.30
C LYS A 143 -4.55 -6.86 14.46
N VAL A 144 -4.73 -7.39 13.26
CA VAL A 144 -5.70 -6.91 12.28
C VAL A 144 -6.65 -8.04 11.93
N SER A 145 -7.95 -7.77 12.02
CA SER A 145 -8.97 -8.62 11.45
C SER A 145 -9.37 -8.08 10.08
N TYR A 146 -9.22 -8.89 9.03
CA TYR A 146 -9.48 -8.44 7.67
C TYR A 146 -10.47 -9.34 6.93
N ALA A 147 -11.26 -8.73 6.06
CA ALA A 147 -11.95 -9.44 4.99
C ALA A 147 -11.23 -9.15 3.68
N GLN A 148 -11.05 -10.15 2.80
CA GLN A 148 -10.50 -9.90 1.48
C GLN A 148 -11.41 -10.35 0.36
N PHE A 149 -11.31 -9.63 -0.75
CA PHE A 149 -12.08 -9.79 -1.98
C PHE A 149 -11.14 -10.08 -3.15
N LEU A 150 -10.19 -10.98 -2.92
CA LEU A 150 -9.16 -11.45 -3.86
C LEU A 150 -9.34 -12.97 -4.00
N TYR A 151 -10.09 -13.40 -5.01
CA TYR A 151 -10.43 -14.82 -5.21
C TYR A 151 -10.15 -15.34 -6.62
N ASP A 152 -9.70 -14.47 -7.52
CA ASP A 152 -9.35 -14.87 -8.88
C ASP A 152 -7.86 -15.23 -8.96
N GLU A 153 -7.59 -16.53 -9.17
CA GLU A 153 -6.24 -17.06 -9.35
C GLU A 153 -5.60 -16.66 -10.70
N SER A 154 -6.41 -16.21 -11.67
CA SER A 154 -5.93 -15.79 -12.98
C SER A 154 -5.26 -14.41 -12.95
N VAL A 155 -5.47 -13.67 -11.86
CA VAL A 155 -4.84 -12.37 -11.68
C VAL A 155 -3.41 -12.60 -11.19
N SER A 156 -2.44 -12.23 -12.02
CA SER A 156 -1.02 -12.21 -11.64
C SER A 156 -0.78 -11.12 -10.60
N LEU A 157 -1.12 -11.48 -9.37
CA LEU A 157 -0.96 -10.67 -8.19
C LEU A 157 0.43 -11.00 -7.66
N GLY A 158 1.39 -10.07 -7.77
CA GLY A 158 2.81 -10.33 -7.45
C GLY A 158 3.02 -10.96 -6.06
N ASP A 159 4.20 -11.52 -5.80
CA ASP A 159 4.53 -12.44 -4.68
C ASP A 159 3.81 -12.19 -3.33
N LYS A 160 3.74 -10.94 -2.86
CA LYS A 160 3.07 -10.59 -1.59
C LYS A 160 1.57 -10.95 -1.53
N ILE A 161 0.92 -11.01 -2.69
CA ILE A 161 -0.50 -11.33 -2.82
C ILE A 161 -0.71 -12.83 -2.94
N ILE A 162 0.29 -13.56 -3.45
CA ILE A 162 0.30 -15.03 -3.46
C ILE A 162 0.18 -15.56 -2.02
N ASP A 163 0.87 -14.94 -1.06
CA ASP A 163 0.75 -15.31 0.35
C ASP A 163 -0.68 -15.08 0.88
N ILE A 164 -1.31 -13.96 0.54
CA ILE A 164 -2.69 -13.62 0.92
C ILE A 164 -3.68 -14.63 0.31
N ASN A 165 -3.52 -14.97 -0.97
CA ASN A 165 -4.35 -15.94 -1.67
C ASN A 165 -4.12 -17.37 -1.16
N THR A 166 -2.92 -17.71 -0.73
CA THR A 166 -2.62 -19.02 -0.11
C THR A 166 -3.40 -19.18 1.19
N SER A 167 -3.49 -18.12 2.01
CA SER A 167 -4.37 -18.12 3.18
C SER A 167 -5.84 -18.35 2.81
N ASN A 168 -6.31 -17.95 1.63
CA ASN A 168 -7.68 -18.24 1.18
C ASN A 168 -7.90 -19.68 0.78
N ARG A 169 -6.91 -20.27 0.12
CA ARG A 169 -6.97 -21.69 -0.20
C ARG A 169 -7.02 -22.52 1.06
N GLU A 170 -6.22 -22.16 2.07
CA GLU A 170 -6.28 -22.81 3.39
C GLU A 170 -7.64 -22.59 4.09
N LYS A 171 -8.21 -21.38 4.01
CA LYS A 171 -9.58 -21.10 4.51
C LYS A 171 -10.61 -22.00 3.83
N LEU A 172 -10.59 -22.07 2.50
CA LEU A 172 -11.50 -22.90 1.71
C LEU A 172 -11.25 -24.40 1.96
N ALA A 173 -10.00 -24.83 2.17
CA ALA A 173 -9.67 -26.20 2.53
C ALA A 173 -10.21 -26.55 3.94
N HIS A 174 -10.19 -25.62 4.89
CA HIS A 174 -10.85 -25.87 6.18
C HIS A 174 -12.37 -26.02 6.04
N ILE A 175 -13.01 -25.15 5.25
CA ILE A 175 -14.43 -25.30 4.87
C ILE A 175 -14.68 -26.68 4.23
N SER A 176 -13.75 -27.17 3.41
CA SER A 176 -13.88 -28.48 2.77
C SER A 176 -13.92 -29.68 3.72
N SER A 177 -13.47 -29.50 4.96
CA SER A 177 -13.57 -30.57 5.97
C SER A 177 -14.91 -30.60 6.71
N ILE A 178 -15.73 -29.56 6.57
CA ILE A 178 -16.97 -29.36 7.34
C ILE A 178 -18.22 -29.55 6.45
N TYR A 179 -18.16 -29.09 5.20
CA TYR A 179 -19.32 -29.04 4.31
C TYR A 179 -19.20 -29.98 3.12
N SER A 180 -20.34 -30.32 2.52
CA SER A 180 -20.37 -31.18 1.33
C SER A 180 -19.67 -30.53 0.11
N ASP A 181 -19.18 -31.33 -0.83
CA ASP A 181 -18.50 -30.86 -2.05
C ASP A 181 -19.35 -29.89 -2.88
N GLU A 182 -20.68 -30.04 -2.84
CA GLU A 182 -21.59 -29.08 -3.46
C GLU A 182 -21.53 -27.72 -2.77
N LYS A 183 -21.61 -27.68 -1.44
CA LYS A 183 -21.57 -26.43 -0.66
C LYS A 183 -20.22 -25.74 -0.72
N GLN A 184 -19.13 -26.50 -0.77
CA GLN A 184 -17.80 -25.93 -1.01
C GLN A 184 -17.73 -25.21 -2.36
N ARG A 185 -18.25 -25.82 -3.43
CA ARG A 185 -18.33 -25.21 -4.76
C ARG A 185 -19.23 -23.98 -4.77
N ALA A 186 -20.38 -24.07 -4.11
CA ALA A 186 -21.29 -22.95 -3.92
C ALA A 186 -20.59 -21.78 -3.21
N PHE A 187 -19.98 -22.02 -2.05
CA PHE A 187 -19.27 -20.99 -1.29
C PHE A 187 -18.10 -20.38 -2.07
N LYS A 188 -17.31 -21.19 -2.77
CA LYS A 188 -16.25 -20.70 -3.65
C LYS A 188 -16.81 -19.75 -4.72
N LEU A 189 -17.87 -20.14 -5.42
CA LEU A 189 -18.52 -19.30 -6.42
C LEU A 189 -19.05 -17.99 -5.82
N LEU A 190 -19.65 -18.06 -4.63
CA LEU A 190 -20.14 -16.89 -3.90
C LEU A 190 -19.00 -15.90 -3.62
N MET A 191 -17.87 -16.37 -3.11
CA MET A 191 -16.70 -15.52 -2.83
C MET A 191 -16.10 -14.93 -4.10
N GLU A 192 -16.02 -15.70 -5.19
CA GLU A 192 -15.58 -15.21 -6.50
C GLU A 192 -16.51 -14.11 -7.04
N LYS A 193 -17.83 -14.33 -7.00
CA LYS A 193 -18.82 -13.34 -7.45
C LYS A 193 -18.76 -12.06 -6.65
N ILE A 194 -18.54 -12.13 -5.33
CA ILE A 194 -18.36 -10.95 -4.49
C ILE A 194 -17.05 -10.24 -4.78
N GLY A 195 -15.95 -10.98 -4.95
CA GLY A 195 -14.69 -10.42 -5.42
C GLY A 195 -14.87 -9.62 -6.71
N ASN A 196 -15.64 -10.17 -7.65
CA ASN A 196 -15.95 -9.53 -8.92
C ASN A 196 -16.78 -8.25 -8.77
N LEU A 197 -17.60 -8.09 -7.72
CA LEU A 197 -18.25 -6.82 -7.43
C LEU A 197 -17.22 -5.71 -7.16
N TYR A 198 -16.10 -6.02 -6.51
CA TYR A 198 -15.00 -5.06 -6.32
C TYR A 198 -14.15 -4.84 -7.57
N ILE A 199 -14.48 -5.47 -8.70
CA ILE A 199 -13.75 -5.29 -9.96
C ILE A 199 -14.67 -4.63 -11.00
N LEU A 200 -15.82 -5.23 -11.23
CA LEU A 200 -16.72 -4.96 -12.37
C LEU A 200 -17.80 -3.92 -12.06
N ASP A 201 -18.11 -3.65 -10.79
CA ASP A 201 -19.10 -2.66 -10.39
C ASP A 201 -18.58 -1.23 -10.68
N LYS A 202 -18.93 -0.69 -11.85
CA LYS A 202 -18.44 0.62 -12.30
C LYS A 202 -18.96 1.77 -11.45
N ALA A 203 -20.18 1.65 -10.92
CA ALA A 203 -20.84 2.70 -10.15
C ALA A 203 -20.76 2.48 -8.62
N TYR A 204 -20.10 1.41 -8.21
CA TYR A 204 -19.80 1.06 -6.83
C TYR A 204 -21.01 0.79 -5.94
N PHE A 205 -22.21 0.57 -6.48
CA PHE A 205 -23.41 0.36 -5.65
C PHE A 205 -23.30 -0.91 -4.80
N ALA A 206 -22.97 -2.04 -5.42
CA ALA A 206 -22.90 -3.33 -4.75
C ALA A 206 -21.67 -3.41 -3.82
N SER A 207 -20.52 -2.97 -4.31
CA SER A 207 -19.27 -3.00 -3.54
C SER A 207 -19.29 -2.04 -2.33
N SER A 208 -19.85 -0.82 -2.49
CA SER A 208 -20.01 0.13 -1.38
C SER A 208 -21.03 -0.34 -0.35
N PHE A 209 -22.14 -0.96 -0.78
CA PHE A 209 -23.12 -1.59 0.12
C PHE A 209 -22.45 -2.66 0.99
N LEU A 210 -21.77 -3.63 0.36
CA LEU A 210 -21.11 -4.72 1.08
C LEU A 210 -20.05 -4.19 2.03
N SER A 211 -19.27 -3.21 1.60
CA SER A 211 -18.25 -2.61 2.46
C SER A 211 -18.84 -1.89 3.66
N HIS A 212 -19.92 -1.13 3.46
CA HIS A 212 -20.60 -0.45 4.55
C HIS A 212 -21.23 -1.45 5.52
N TYR A 213 -21.90 -2.49 5.02
CA TYR A 213 -22.43 -3.56 5.85
C TYR A 213 -21.34 -4.17 6.74
N LEU A 214 -20.18 -4.51 6.17
CA LEU A 214 -19.10 -5.17 6.89
C LEU A 214 -18.30 -4.27 7.84
N LEU A 215 -18.05 -3.01 7.45
CA LEU A 215 -17.25 -2.07 8.25
C LEU A 215 -18.08 -1.28 9.25
N TYR A 216 -19.37 -1.07 9.02
CA TYR A 216 -20.21 -0.22 9.87
C TYR A 216 -21.34 -0.99 10.53
N GLU A 217 -22.26 -1.55 9.74
CA GLU A 217 -23.52 -2.08 10.28
C GLU A 217 -23.35 -3.39 11.08
N ASP A 218 -22.67 -4.38 10.52
CA ASP A 218 -22.45 -5.68 11.15
C ASP A 218 -21.29 -5.65 12.17
N ARG A 219 -20.57 -4.53 12.26
CA ARG A 219 -19.32 -4.46 13.04
C ARG A 219 -19.52 -4.75 14.52
N ASP A 220 -20.60 -4.25 15.12
CA ASP A 220 -20.88 -4.42 16.55
C ASP A 220 -21.68 -5.69 16.89
N ASN A 221 -22.34 -6.28 15.89
CA ASN A 221 -23.10 -7.53 16.05
C ASN A 221 -22.26 -8.77 15.74
N SER A 222 -21.13 -8.60 15.05
CA SER A 222 -20.27 -9.71 14.69
C SER A 222 -19.31 -10.10 15.82
N PRO A 223 -19.05 -11.41 16.02
CA PRO A 223 -18.04 -11.87 16.99
C PRO A 223 -16.63 -11.36 16.66
N ILE A 224 -16.36 -11.04 15.39
CA ILE A 224 -15.08 -10.50 14.94
C ILE A 224 -15.33 -9.20 14.17
N LYS A 225 -14.87 -8.09 14.76
CA LYS A 225 -14.89 -6.78 14.12
C LYS A 225 -13.92 -6.80 12.93
N ILE A 226 -14.38 -6.41 11.76
CA ILE A 226 -13.49 -6.22 10.61
C ILE A 226 -12.84 -4.85 10.74
N ASP A 227 -11.51 -4.82 10.70
CA ASP A 227 -10.71 -3.60 10.76
C ASP A 227 -10.41 -3.04 9.37
N VAL A 228 -10.26 -3.93 8.39
CA VAL A 228 -9.86 -3.60 7.02
C VAL A 228 -10.47 -4.52 5.98
N LEU A 229 -10.85 -3.93 4.85
CA LEU A 229 -11.17 -4.63 3.62
C LEU A 229 -9.96 -4.60 2.68
N ILE A 230 -9.61 -5.75 2.13
CA ILE A 230 -8.51 -5.91 1.18
C ILE A 230 -9.09 -6.28 -0.19
N TYR A 231 -8.82 -5.49 -1.22
CA TYR A 231 -9.42 -5.69 -2.54
C TYR A 231 -8.43 -5.27 -3.64
N PRO A 232 -8.61 -5.72 -4.90
CA PRO A 232 -7.63 -5.47 -5.94
C PRO A 232 -7.69 -4.02 -6.43
N SER A 233 -6.54 -3.51 -6.86
CA SER A 233 -6.44 -2.23 -7.57
C SER A 233 -6.76 -2.42 -9.05
N VAL A 234 -7.98 -2.03 -9.46
CA VAL A 234 -8.38 -2.06 -10.88
C VAL A 234 -7.54 -1.05 -11.69
N GLN A 235 -7.22 0.11 -11.12
CA GLN A 235 -6.47 1.16 -11.83
C GLN A 235 -5.00 0.84 -12.04
N ALA A 236 -4.41 -0.04 -11.19
CA ALA A 236 -3.07 -0.57 -11.40
C ALA A 236 -3.07 -1.88 -12.21
N SER A 237 -4.11 -2.13 -13.02
CA SER A 237 -4.24 -3.37 -13.82
C SER A 237 -4.07 -4.63 -12.97
N PHE A 238 -4.64 -4.60 -11.76
CA PHE A 238 -4.55 -5.67 -10.77
C PHE A 238 -3.14 -6.00 -10.27
N LYS A 239 -2.15 -5.13 -10.49
CA LYS A 239 -0.79 -5.30 -9.97
C LYS A 239 -0.62 -4.76 -8.54
N GLY A 240 -1.69 -4.24 -7.95
CA GLY A 240 -1.68 -3.64 -6.62
C GLY A 240 -2.86 -4.10 -5.76
N ILE A 241 -2.70 -3.93 -4.45
CA ILE A 241 -3.75 -4.13 -3.45
C ILE A 241 -4.14 -2.78 -2.87
N ASN A 242 -5.45 -2.62 -2.71
CA ASN A 242 -6.04 -1.56 -1.93
C ASN A 242 -6.52 -2.08 -0.57
N TYR A 243 -6.47 -1.18 0.39
CA TYR A 243 -6.99 -1.35 1.74
C TYR A 243 -8.03 -0.26 2.01
N ALA A 244 -9.14 -0.63 2.62
CA ALA A 244 -10.10 0.30 3.20
C ALA A 244 -10.26 -0.02 4.69
N PHE A 245 -9.67 0.81 5.55
CA PHE A 245 -9.75 0.64 6.99
C PHE A 245 -10.91 1.44 7.59
N HIS A 246 -11.52 0.89 8.63
CA HIS A 246 -12.48 1.65 9.44
C HIS A 246 -11.79 2.84 10.14
N PRO A 247 -12.40 4.04 10.19
CA PRO A 247 -11.83 5.23 10.83
C PRO A 247 -11.32 5.03 12.26
N ASP A 248 -12.06 4.31 13.10
CA ASP A 248 -11.65 4.02 14.49
C ASP A 248 -10.35 3.25 14.57
N PHE A 249 -10.21 2.20 13.75
CA PHE A 249 -8.99 1.41 13.72
C PHE A 249 -7.81 2.28 13.31
N VAL A 250 -7.99 3.16 12.33
CA VAL A 250 -6.94 4.09 11.86
C VAL A 250 -6.49 5.01 13.00
N ARG A 251 -7.45 5.61 13.71
CA ARG A 251 -7.21 6.55 14.82
C ARG A 251 -6.41 5.91 15.95
N GLU A 252 -6.73 4.66 16.26
CA GLU A 252 -6.18 3.94 17.41
C GLU A 252 -4.87 3.22 17.08
N ASN A 253 -4.75 2.70 15.86
CA ASN A 253 -3.75 1.68 15.54
C ASN A 253 -2.83 2.01 14.38
N ILE A 254 -3.07 3.09 13.63
CA ILE A 254 -2.25 3.48 12.49
C ILE A 254 -1.58 4.83 12.77
N GLU A 255 -0.30 4.93 12.46
CA GLU A 255 0.51 6.14 12.63
C GLU A 255 1.00 6.67 11.29
N LEU A 256 0.86 7.99 11.09
CA LEU A 256 1.48 8.68 9.96
C LEU A 256 3.00 8.68 10.17
N LYS A 257 3.76 8.36 9.13
CA LYS A 257 5.23 8.40 9.14
C LYS A 257 5.77 9.64 8.44
N ALA A 258 5.25 9.93 7.25
CA ALA A 258 5.68 11.08 6.48
C ALA A 258 4.60 11.47 5.46
N VAL A 259 4.65 12.72 4.99
CA VAL A 259 3.89 13.19 3.83
C VAL A 259 4.86 13.81 2.85
N ARG A 260 4.83 13.36 1.60
CA ARG A 260 5.59 13.95 0.51
C ARG A 260 4.65 14.83 -0.28
N LYS A 261 4.90 16.14 -0.27
CA LYS A 261 4.23 17.08 -1.17
C LYS A 261 5.00 17.09 -2.48
N VAL A 262 4.32 16.77 -3.56
CA VAL A 262 4.92 16.66 -4.89
C VAL A 262 4.04 17.37 -5.92
N SER A 263 4.65 17.81 -7.01
CA SER A 263 3.92 18.18 -8.22
C SER A 263 3.88 16.98 -9.15
N PHE A 264 2.68 16.58 -9.56
CA PHE A 264 2.49 15.57 -10.58
C PHE A 264 3.01 16.09 -11.94
N ASN A 265 3.61 15.20 -12.73
CA ASN A 265 4.04 15.50 -14.09
C ASN A 265 3.25 14.65 -15.10
N SER A 266 3.48 13.34 -15.08
CA SER A 266 2.87 12.42 -16.04
C SER A 266 2.90 10.98 -15.53
N PHE A 267 2.22 10.11 -16.27
CA PHE A 267 2.38 8.67 -16.19
C PHE A 267 2.99 8.16 -17.49
N HIS A 268 4.05 7.36 -17.42
CA HIS A 268 4.72 6.80 -18.58
C HIS A 268 5.28 5.43 -18.23
N ASP A 269 5.25 4.47 -19.17
CA ASP A 269 5.83 3.13 -19.04
C ASP A 269 5.48 2.37 -17.75
N GLY A 270 4.25 2.54 -17.25
CA GLY A 270 3.84 1.88 -16.00
C GLY A 270 4.44 2.48 -14.73
N ALA A 271 5.06 3.67 -14.80
CA ALA A 271 5.56 4.44 -13.67
C ALA A 271 4.87 5.82 -13.55
N SER A 272 5.03 6.45 -12.39
CA SER A 272 4.56 7.80 -12.09
C SER A 272 5.72 8.78 -11.97
N TYR A 273 5.61 9.92 -12.64
CA TYR A 273 6.66 10.93 -12.70
C TYR A 273 6.25 12.15 -11.88
N LEU A 274 7.08 12.48 -10.89
CA LEU A 274 6.76 13.47 -9.86
C LEU A 274 7.94 14.40 -9.62
N ASN A 275 7.65 15.66 -9.31
CA ASN A 275 8.62 16.62 -8.81
C ASN A 275 8.43 16.77 -7.31
N PHE A 276 9.44 16.38 -6.53
CA PHE A 276 9.40 16.51 -5.08
C PHE A 276 9.50 17.99 -4.66
N LEU A 277 8.65 18.41 -3.72
CA LEU A 277 8.61 19.80 -3.23
C LEU A 277 8.97 19.90 -1.75
N GLU A 278 8.23 19.21 -0.88
CA GLU A 278 8.37 19.33 0.57
C GLU A 278 8.17 17.97 1.28
N LEU A 279 8.91 17.76 2.37
CA LEU A 279 8.72 16.64 3.29
C LEU A 279 7.98 17.13 4.53
N GLY A 280 6.82 16.56 4.82
CA GLY A 280 6.06 16.76 6.03
C GLY A 280 6.32 15.62 7.02
N LEU A 281 6.72 15.97 8.25
CA LEU A 281 6.89 15.00 9.33
C LEU A 281 5.90 15.29 10.47
N PRO A 282 5.17 14.27 10.95
CA PRO A 282 4.23 14.45 12.04
C PRO A 282 4.97 14.70 13.37
N ASN A 283 4.38 15.53 14.22
CA ASN A 283 4.82 15.76 15.59
C ASN A 283 3.84 15.13 16.60
N LYS A 284 4.24 15.09 17.88
CA LYS A 284 3.41 14.54 18.97
C LYS A 284 2.10 15.31 19.23
N LYS A 285 1.92 16.50 18.67
CA LYS A 285 0.72 17.35 18.81
C LYS A 285 -0.30 17.14 17.69
N GLY A 286 -0.11 16.15 16.82
CA GLY A 286 -1.01 15.89 15.69
C GLY A 286 -0.83 16.87 14.52
N GLN A 287 0.28 17.60 14.48
CA GLN A 287 0.60 18.56 13.43
C GLN A 287 1.73 18.07 12.54
N ILE A 288 1.84 18.64 11.33
CA ILE A 288 2.90 18.35 10.36
C ILE A 288 3.87 19.52 10.29
N LYS A 289 5.16 19.22 10.45
CA LYS A 289 6.25 20.15 10.19
C LYS A 289 6.81 19.91 8.79
N TRP A 290 6.80 20.94 7.96
CA TRP A 290 7.23 20.89 6.57
C TRP A 290 8.70 21.32 6.40
N TYR A 291 9.40 20.62 5.52
CA TYR A 291 10.80 20.83 5.19
C TYR A 291 10.97 20.90 3.67
N THR A 292 11.49 22.00 3.16
CA THR A 292 11.92 22.11 1.77
C THR A 292 13.28 21.44 1.61
N ILE A 293 13.41 20.54 0.64
CA ILE A 293 14.71 19.97 0.29
C ILE A 293 15.29 20.84 -0.82
N ASN A 294 16.19 21.75 -0.46
CA ASN A 294 17.02 22.45 -1.44
C ASN A 294 18.05 21.46 -2.00
N LEU A 295 17.67 20.74 -3.05
CA LEU A 295 18.63 20.04 -3.90
C LEU A 295 19.37 21.13 -4.69
N ASP A 296 20.63 21.38 -4.37
CA ASP A 296 21.45 22.34 -5.13
C ASP A 296 21.61 21.86 -6.58
N MET A 297 20.72 22.38 -7.42
CA MET A 297 20.54 21.98 -8.82
C MET A 297 21.75 22.33 -9.69
N LYS A 298 22.70 23.16 -9.22
CA LYS A 298 23.94 23.45 -9.96
C LYS A 298 24.76 22.19 -10.24
N SER A 299 24.63 21.15 -9.42
CA SER A 299 25.28 19.84 -9.61
C SER A 299 24.49 18.85 -10.50
N ILE A 300 23.22 19.15 -10.82
CA ILE A 300 22.29 18.24 -11.51
C ILE A 300 22.01 18.68 -12.96
N LYS A 301 22.33 19.93 -13.33
CA LYS A 301 22.09 20.55 -14.66
C LYS A 301 22.63 19.79 -15.89
N LYS A 302 23.31 18.65 -15.75
CA LYS A 302 23.73 17.79 -16.86
C LYS A 302 22.81 16.58 -17.12
N THR A 303 21.78 16.35 -16.31
CA THR A 303 20.83 15.26 -16.52
C THR A 303 19.42 15.74 -16.23
N ASN A 304 18.57 15.85 -17.26
CA ASN A 304 17.12 15.96 -17.08
C ASN A 304 16.67 14.72 -16.28
N LYS A 305 16.46 14.85 -14.96
CA LYS A 305 16.10 13.73 -14.11
C LYS A 305 14.75 13.93 -13.45
N ASN A 306 13.83 13.06 -13.84
CA ASN A 306 12.61 12.77 -13.11
C ASN A 306 12.95 11.95 -11.85
N ILE A 307 12.19 12.15 -10.77
CA ILE A 307 12.26 11.30 -9.58
C ILE A 307 11.32 10.11 -9.82
N LEU A 308 11.90 8.92 -9.96
CA LEU A 308 11.16 7.66 -9.92
C LEU A 308 10.90 7.29 -8.46
N LEU A 309 9.64 7.03 -8.11
CA LEU A 309 9.31 6.38 -6.84
C LEU A 309 9.63 4.88 -6.98
N PHE A 310 10.64 4.38 -6.26
CA PHE A 310 10.91 2.94 -6.17
C PHE A 310 10.57 2.44 -4.77
N ASP A 311 9.68 1.44 -4.69
CA ASP A 311 9.27 0.76 -3.45
C ASP A 311 9.71 -0.74 -3.41
N ASN A 312 10.56 -1.21 -4.32
CA ASN A 312 10.92 -2.65 -4.42
C ASN A 312 12.42 -2.90 -4.26
N ILE A 313 12.91 -3.00 -3.02
CA ILE A 313 14.15 -3.75 -2.70
C ILE A 313 13.77 -4.84 -1.67
N PRO A 314 13.84 -6.13 -2.02
CA PRO A 314 13.61 -7.21 -1.05
C PRO A 314 14.80 -7.32 -0.07
N PRO A 315 14.58 -7.68 1.21
CA PRO A 315 15.68 -7.96 2.13
C PRO A 315 16.24 -9.36 1.85
N LYS A 316 17.56 -9.49 1.64
CA LYS A 316 18.26 -10.79 1.70
C LYS A 316 19.40 -10.79 2.71
N LYS A 317 19.58 -11.99 3.29
CA LYS A 317 20.37 -12.39 4.47
C LYS A 317 21.83 -11.90 4.49
N GLU A 318 22.29 -11.60 5.71
CA GLU A 318 23.66 -11.23 6.05
C GLU A 318 24.67 -12.35 5.75
N LEU A 319 25.81 -11.97 5.18
CA LEU A 319 27.07 -12.71 5.22
C LEU A 319 28.07 -11.82 5.97
N ILE A 320 28.61 -12.34 7.08
CA ILE A 320 29.60 -11.66 7.91
C ILE A 320 30.99 -12.02 7.38
N GLY A 321 31.79 -11.01 7.07
CA GLY A 321 33.22 -11.14 6.79
C GLY A 321 34.00 -10.02 7.49
N ASP A 322 35.11 -10.40 8.11
CA ASP A 322 35.98 -9.55 8.93
C ASP A 322 36.70 -8.47 8.11
N ILE A 323 36.92 -7.29 8.70
CA ILE A 323 37.69 -6.19 8.09
C ILE A 323 38.65 -5.57 9.12
N GLU A 324 39.90 -5.43 8.69
CA GLU A 324 41.05 -4.82 9.37
C GLU A 324 40.94 -3.28 9.53
N PHE A 325 41.63 -2.75 10.53
CA PHE A 325 41.66 -1.33 10.89
C PHE A 325 42.84 -0.59 10.24
N TYR A 326 42.59 0.61 9.72
CA TYR A 326 43.62 1.63 9.50
C TYR A 326 43.27 2.90 10.27
N SER A 327 44.22 3.35 11.10
CA SER A 327 44.17 4.59 11.87
C SER A 327 44.90 5.70 11.13
N ASP A 328 44.20 6.75 10.71
CA ASP A 328 44.73 8.11 10.83
C ASP A 328 43.62 9.17 10.69
N LEU A 329 43.46 9.99 11.74
CA LEU A 329 42.40 10.98 11.91
C LEU A 329 43.03 12.35 12.07
N ASN A 330 43.17 13.08 10.96
CA ASN A 330 43.31 14.54 10.94
C ASN A 330 43.06 15.05 9.51
N LYS A 331 41.78 15.04 9.08
CA LYS A 331 41.23 15.78 7.93
C LYS A 331 39.73 15.45 7.80
N ILE A 332 38.89 16.01 8.68
CA ILE A 332 37.43 16.01 8.47
C ILE A 332 37.01 17.46 8.20
N GLN A 333 37.26 17.89 6.97
CA GLN A 333 36.55 18.99 6.35
C GLN A 333 35.93 18.42 5.07
N TYR A 334 34.58 18.37 5.06
CA TYR A 334 33.68 18.01 3.95
C TYR A 334 34.31 17.25 2.77
N ASN A 335 34.16 15.91 2.73
CA ASN A 335 34.44 15.18 1.50
C ASN A 335 33.70 13.83 1.36
N PHE A 336 32.36 13.86 1.48
CA PHE A 336 31.54 12.73 1.00
C PHE A 336 31.59 12.58 -0.54
N GLY A 337 31.86 13.67 -1.27
CA GLY A 337 32.09 13.63 -2.71
C GLY A 337 33.30 12.76 -3.10
N ASN A 338 34.36 12.76 -2.30
CA ASN A 338 35.57 11.98 -2.57
C ASN A 338 35.42 10.49 -2.27
N LEU A 339 34.63 10.09 -1.26
CA LEU A 339 34.38 8.66 -0.96
C LEU A 339 33.62 7.95 -2.10
N ILE A 340 32.62 8.62 -2.68
CA ILE A 340 31.89 8.11 -3.85
C ILE A 340 32.80 8.09 -5.09
N THR A 341 33.72 9.06 -5.22
CA THR A 341 34.66 9.16 -6.35
C THR A 341 35.77 8.11 -6.27
N LEU A 342 36.28 7.80 -5.07
CA LEU A 342 37.31 6.78 -4.84
C LEU A 342 36.78 5.36 -5.09
N GLY A 343 35.55 5.06 -4.66
CA GLY A 343 34.87 3.82 -5.03
C GLY A 343 34.66 3.71 -6.55
N TRP A 344 34.37 4.83 -7.20
CA TRP A 344 34.12 4.84 -8.66
C TRP A 344 35.37 4.71 -9.53
N ASN A 345 36.49 5.30 -9.14
CA ASN A 345 37.73 5.19 -9.93
C ASN A 345 38.23 3.73 -9.96
N LYS A 346 38.08 2.98 -8.85
CA LYS A 346 38.37 1.54 -8.81
C LYS A 346 37.49 0.71 -9.75
N LEU A 347 36.20 1.05 -9.87
CA LEU A 347 35.25 0.38 -10.77
C LEU A 347 35.49 0.70 -12.26
N LYS A 348 36.13 1.84 -12.56
CA LYS A 348 36.44 2.27 -13.93
C LYS A 348 37.67 1.58 -14.50
N ASP A 349 38.62 1.22 -13.65
CA ASP A 349 39.91 0.65 -14.05
C ASP A 349 39.85 -0.88 -14.26
N HIS A 350 38.75 -1.56 -13.90
CA HIS A 350 38.61 -3.03 -13.95
C HIS A 350 37.31 -3.52 -14.61
N SER A 351 36.87 -2.86 -15.70
CA SER A 351 35.54 -3.03 -16.29
C SER A 351 35.23 -4.39 -16.94
N ASN A 352 36.14 -5.37 -16.95
CA ASN A 352 35.93 -6.64 -17.67
C ASN A 352 35.83 -7.88 -16.77
N ASP A 353 36.08 -7.79 -15.46
CA ASP A 353 36.14 -8.98 -14.61
C ASP A 353 35.40 -8.80 -13.27
N PHE A 354 34.13 -8.39 -13.23
CA PHE A 354 33.37 -8.42 -11.97
C PHE A 354 31.88 -8.73 -12.14
N LEU A 355 31.49 -9.93 -11.72
CA LEU A 355 30.12 -10.29 -11.35
C LEU A 355 29.93 -9.99 -9.85
N GLY A 356 29.25 -8.88 -9.56
CA GLY A 356 28.72 -8.55 -8.23
C GLY A 356 29.72 -7.89 -7.26
N GLU A 357 29.72 -6.56 -7.19
CA GLU A 357 30.34 -5.84 -6.07
C GLU A 357 29.32 -5.28 -5.08
N LEU A 358 29.68 -5.37 -3.79
CA LEU A 358 28.94 -4.84 -2.64
C LEU A 358 29.34 -3.38 -2.39
N VAL A 359 28.38 -2.45 -2.35
CA VAL A 359 28.66 -1.07 -1.93
C VAL A 359 28.48 -0.96 -0.41
N LYS A 360 29.60 -0.79 0.30
CA LYS A 360 29.63 -0.62 1.75
C LYS A 360 29.62 0.87 2.11
N ILE A 361 28.61 1.33 2.85
CA ILE A 361 28.55 2.69 3.38
C ILE A 361 28.76 2.64 4.89
N GLU A 362 29.82 3.29 5.36
CA GLU A 362 30.13 3.44 6.79
C GLU A 362 30.03 4.91 7.21
N GLY A 363 29.40 5.15 8.37
CA GLY A 363 29.34 6.45 9.01
C GLY A 363 29.83 6.37 10.45
N VAL A 364 30.67 7.31 10.86
CA VAL A 364 31.18 7.43 12.24
C VAL A 364 30.64 8.71 12.88
N ILE A 365 30.06 8.60 14.08
CA ILE A 365 29.63 9.76 14.88
C ILE A 365 30.24 9.67 16.29
N ASN A 366 30.96 10.72 16.68
CA ASN A 366 31.44 11.00 18.05
C ASN A 366 31.98 9.78 18.82
N HIS A 367 32.93 9.06 18.21
CA HIS A 367 33.76 8.02 18.84
C HIS A 367 33.04 6.83 19.50
N LYS A 368 31.70 6.68 19.42
CA LYS A 368 30.98 5.65 20.21
C LYS A 368 30.00 4.76 19.46
N LYS A 369 29.59 5.08 18.22
CA LYS A 369 28.78 4.16 17.40
C LYS A 369 29.16 4.24 15.93
N ILE A 370 29.42 3.07 15.34
CA ILE A 370 29.58 2.88 13.90
C ILE A 370 28.27 2.30 13.40
N TYR A 371 27.59 3.00 12.50
CA TYR A 371 26.46 2.43 11.77
C TYR A 371 27.00 1.88 10.44
N LYS A 372 26.82 0.57 10.24
CA LYS A 372 27.14 -0.12 8.99
C LYS A 372 25.84 -0.47 8.28
N LYS A 373 25.69 -0.05 7.03
CA LYS A 373 24.62 -0.53 6.14
C LYS A 373 25.26 -0.96 4.83
N THR A 374 25.21 -2.26 4.57
CA THR A 374 25.68 -2.85 3.32
C THR A 374 24.53 -2.82 2.31
N ILE A 375 24.81 -2.36 1.08
CA ILE A 375 23.85 -2.35 -0.01
C ILE A 375 24.44 -3.19 -1.15
N SER A 376 23.82 -4.33 -1.42
CA SER A 376 24.14 -5.15 -2.60
C SER A 376 23.32 -4.66 -3.78
N VAL A 377 23.96 -4.42 -4.93
CA VAL A 377 23.27 -4.07 -6.18
C VAL A 377 23.62 -5.14 -7.21
N ASP A 378 22.61 -5.86 -7.71
CA ASP A 378 22.80 -6.84 -8.78
C ASP A 378 22.88 -6.09 -10.13
N ILE A 379 24.00 -6.27 -10.82
CA ILE A 379 24.36 -5.61 -12.07
C ILE A 379 24.36 -6.57 -13.27
N SER A 380 23.79 -7.76 -13.13
CA SER A 380 23.77 -8.82 -14.16
C SER A 380 22.88 -8.54 -15.39
N ASN A 381 22.32 -7.33 -15.56
CA ASN A 381 21.36 -7.02 -16.62
C ASN A 381 21.93 -6.00 -17.63
N GLU A 382 21.87 -6.31 -18.93
CA GLU A 382 22.61 -5.66 -20.04
C GLU A 382 22.30 -4.17 -20.30
N ASN A 383 21.40 -3.53 -19.55
CA ASN A 383 21.11 -2.09 -19.66
C ASN A 383 21.84 -1.26 -18.57
N ILE A 384 23.16 -1.29 -18.63
CA ILE A 384 24.06 -0.70 -17.62
C ILE A 384 23.93 0.84 -17.55
N PHE A 385 23.70 1.54 -18.66
CA PHE A 385 23.72 3.01 -18.68
C PHE A 385 22.43 3.69 -18.17
N ALA A 386 21.27 3.05 -18.34
CA ALA A 386 20.02 3.54 -17.76
C ALA A 386 20.03 3.42 -16.22
N ASN A 387 20.63 2.33 -15.71
CA ASN A 387 20.58 1.94 -14.30
C ASN A 387 21.56 2.74 -13.41
N ILE A 388 22.72 3.17 -13.93
CA ILE A 388 23.75 3.93 -13.17
C ILE A 388 23.20 5.23 -12.56
N ASN A 389 22.28 5.89 -13.28
CA ASN A 389 21.73 7.17 -12.85
C ASN A 389 20.70 7.03 -11.73
N ASP A 390 20.02 5.90 -11.68
CA ASP A 390 19.03 5.53 -10.67
C ASP A 390 19.72 5.00 -9.41
N ILE A 391 20.78 4.20 -9.57
CA ILE A 391 21.66 3.76 -8.47
C ILE A 391 22.25 4.97 -7.73
N LYS A 392 22.75 5.99 -8.45
CA LYS A 392 23.27 7.24 -7.84
C LYS A 392 22.20 8.00 -7.05
N TYR A 393 20.95 7.93 -7.46
CA TYR A 393 19.83 8.61 -6.78
C TYR A 393 19.43 7.86 -5.50
N ASN A 394 19.34 6.54 -5.58
CA ASN A 394 19.02 5.66 -4.44
C ASN A 394 20.06 5.78 -3.31
N LEU A 395 21.35 5.80 -3.66
CA LEU A 395 22.42 5.96 -2.67
C LEU A 395 22.36 7.30 -1.93
N LYS A 396 21.93 8.39 -2.61
CA LYS A 396 21.77 9.72 -1.98
C LYS A 396 20.56 9.78 -1.05
N ALA A 397 19.42 9.22 -1.46
CA ALA A 397 18.22 9.17 -0.63
C ALA A 397 18.46 8.33 0.65
N ILE A 398 19.10 7.16 0.50
CA ILE A 398 19.46 6.29 1.63
C ILE A 398 20.48 6.97 2.55
N ALA A 399 21.51 7.61 2.00
CA ALA A 399 22.49 8.35 2.81
C ALA A 399 21.82 9.48 3.62
N PHE A 400 20.85 10.18 3.04
CA PHE A 400 20.11 11.23 3.73
C PHE A 400 19.21 10.68 4.85
N GLU A 401 18.50 9.58 4.60
CA GLU A 401 17.67 8.93 5.61
C GLU A 401 18.52 8.45 6.81
N VAL A 402 19.69 7.89 6.53
CA VAL A 402 20.66 7.47 7.56
C VAL A 402 21.16 8.68 8.35
N ILE A 403 21.61 9.75 7.70
CA ILE A 403 22.08 10.99 8.39
C ILE A 403 20.97 11.58 9.27
N TYR A 404 19.72 11.56 8.79
CA TYR A 404 18.60 12.13 9.52
C TYR A 404 18.20 11.29 10.75
N LYS A 405 18.12 9.96 10.62
CA LYS A 405 17.90 9.05 11.75
C LYS A 405 19.00 9.19 12.80
N LEU A 406 20.26 9.31 12.36
CA LEU A 406 21.40 9.53 13.24
C LEU A 406 21.34 10.88 13.99
N ARG A 407 20.75 11.92 13.40
CA ARG A 407 20.52 13.20 14.08
C ARG A 407 19.40 13.15 15.10
N LEU A 408 18.35 12.37 14.85
CA LEU A 408 17.22 12.21 15.78
C LEU A 408 17.54 11.30 16.97
N GLU A 409 18.42 10.32 16.78
CA GLU A 409 18.86 9.40 17.85
C GLU A 409 20.03 9.94 18.68
N GLY A 410 20.74 10.96 18.18
CA GLY A 410 21.90 11.59 18.82
C GLY A 410 21.60 12.90 19.58
N SER A 411 20.35 13.32 19.62
CA SER A 411 19.81 14.48 20.36
C SER A 411 18.73 14.02 21.31
#